data_AF-A0A2N1JTP6-F1
#
_entry.id   AF-A0A2N1JTP6-F1
#
_cell.length_a   1.000
_cell.length_b   1.000
_cell.length_c   1.000
_cell.angle_alpha   90.00
_cell.angle_beta   90.00
_cell.angle_gamma   90.00
#
_symmetry.space_group_name_H-M   'P 1'
#
loop_
_entity.id
_entity.type
_entity.pdbx_description
1 polymer ?
#
loop_
_entity_poly.entity_id
_entity_poly.type
_entity_poly.pdbx_seq_one_letter_code
_entity_poly.pdbx_strand_id
1 'polypeptide(L)'
;MINKLYEKYKMRNIPNKFSIDEIDTILKSEYRATEIKKNKIGSIYLDTNIEFKEIVKCYKIEEKAVLMDLFSDAEKNNFAEMIQLNQSEQNTDFDEQDLFNKEIQEGKLIVIFLASADGTYINYFNLLGHSEMMYDKLTVLMGLEKEECNIENPLFQEYLQALAAIGYLEE
;
A
#
# COMPACT_ATOMS: atom_id res chain seq x y z
N MET A 1 -16.27 -1.48 19.11
CA MET A 1 -15.95 -0.61 17.96
C MET A 1 -16.31 -1.31 16.66
N ILE A 2 -15.80 -2.53 16.44
CA ILE A 2 -16.00 -3.29 15.19
C ILE A 2 -17.47 -3.57 14.84
N ASN A 3 -18.33 -3.92 15.82
CA ASN A 3 -19.76 -4.13 15.57
C ASN A 3 -20.45 -2.90 14.96
N LYS A 4 -20.05 -1.68 15.34
CA LYS A 4 -20.61 -0.45 14.74
C LYS A 4 -20.18 -0.28 13.29
N LEU A 5 -18.92 -0.58 12.96
CA LEU A 5 -18.41 -0.56 11.60
C LEU A 5 -19.12 -1.59 10.72
N TYR A 6 -19.35 -2.79 11.26
CA TYR A 6 -20.09 -3.84 10.57
C TYR A 6 -21.53 -3.44 10.23
N GLU A 7 -22.25 -2.81 11.16
CA GLU A 7 -23.59 -2.29 10.88
C GLU A 7 -23.58 -1.25 9.75
N LYS A 8 -22.61 -0.32 9.77
CA LYS A 8 -22.46 0.68 8.69
C LYS A 8 -22.13 0.02 7.35
N TYR A 9 -21.22 -0.96 7.34
CA TYR A 9 -20.85 -1.70 6.14
C TYR A 9 -22.07 -2.37 5.51
N LYS A 10 -22.92 -3.05 6.30
CA LYS A 10 -24.16 -3.67 5.78
C LYS A 10 -25.13 -2.67 5.13
N MET A 11 -25.11 -1.40 5.56
CA MET A 11 -25.95 -0.35 4.99
C MET A 11 -25.37 0.27 3.71
N ARG A 12 -24.09 0.05 3.42
CA ARG A 12 -23.39 0.60 2.26
C ARG A 12 -23.23 -0.50 1.19
N ASN A 13 -23.53 -0.18 -0.07
CA ASN A 13 -23.32 -1.11 -1.19
C ASN A 13 -21.89 -0.95 -1.76
N ILE A 14 -20.88 -1.17 -0.92
CA ILE A 14 -19.48 -1.00 -1.28
C ILE A 14 -19.06 -2.17 -2.17
N PRO A 15 -18.37 -1.94 -3.31
CA PRO A 15 -17.76 -3.01 -4.07
C PRO A 15 -16.79 -3.80 -3.19
N ASN A 16 -16.96 -5.12 -3.14
CA ASN A 16 -16.13 -5.96 -2.26
C ASN A 16 -14.72 -6.18 -2.79
N LYS A 17 -14.48 -5.94 -4.09
CA LYS A 17 -13.18 -6.06 -4.77
C LYS A 17 -13.15 -5.09 -5.94
N PHE A 18 -11.95 -4.60 -6.25
CA PHE A 18 -11.69 -3.79 -7.43
C PHE A 18 -10.85 -4.59 -8.41
N SER A 19 -11.16 -4.47 -9.70
CA SER A 19 -10.34 -5.06 -10.76
C SER A 19 -8.98 -4.38 -10.86
N ILE A 20 -8.01 -5.08 -11.41
CA ILE A 20 -6.64 -4.55 -11.62
C ILE A 20 -6.67 -3.24 -12.42
N ASP A 21 -7.55 -3.10 -13.41
CA ASP A 21 -7.66 -1.89 -14.23
C ASP A 21 -8.25 -0.71 -13.45
N GLU A 22 -9.19 -0.97 -12.54
CA GLU A 22 -9.72 0.06 -11.62
C GLU A 22 -8.63 0.51 -10.65
N ILE A 23 -7.86 -0.43 -10.10
CA ILE A 23 -6.74 -0.12 -9.20
C ILE A 23 -5.65 0.67 -9.93
N ASP A 24 -5.30 0.28 -11.17
CA ASP A 24 -4.35 1.00 -12.03
C ASP A 24 -4.79 2.46 -12.24
N THR A 25 -6.08 2.66 -12.54
CA THR A 25 -6.66 3.98 -12.72
C THR A 25 -6.57 4.80 -11.44
N ILE A 26 -7.01 4.26 -10.30
CA ILE A 26 -7.01 4.93 -8.99
C ILE A 26 -5.59 5.34 -8.58
N LEU A 27 -4.62 4.41 -8.66
CA LEU A 27 -3.24 4.68 -8.27
C LEU A 27 -2.63 5.79 -9.12
N LYS A 28 -2.86 5.79 -10.43
CA LYS A 28 -2.36 6.83 -11.34
C LYS A 28 -3.08 8.17 -11.15
N SER A 29 -4.40 8.16 -10.97
CA SER A 29 -5.21 9.39 -10.92
C SER A 29 -5.21 10.08 -9.56
N GLU A 30 -5.24 9.33 -8.47
CA GLU A 30 -5.29 9.88 -7.11
C GLU A 30 -3.90 10.07 -6.54
N TYR A 31 -3.00 9.11 -6.78
CA TYR A 31 -1.68 9.08 -6.13
C TYR A 31 -0.51 9.37 -7.06
N ARG A 32 -0.79 9.77 -8.31
CA ARG A 32 0.26 10.07 -9.32
C ARG A 32 1.27 8.92 -9.47
N ALA A 33 0.81 7.70 -9.23
CA ALA A 33 1.68 6.54 -9.26
C ALA A 33 2.18 6.30 -10.69
N THR A 34 3.45 5.94 -10.83
CA THR A 34 4.05 5.56 -12.10
C THR A 34 4.33 4.07 -12.10
N GLU A 35 3.86 3.38 -13.14
CA GLU A 35 4.13 1.94 -13.32
C GLU A 35 5.60 1.72 -13.67
N ILE A 36 6.23 0.75 -13.00
CA ILE A 36 7.63 0.38 -13.19
C ILE A 36 7.77 -1.11 -13.43
N LYS A 37 8.89 -1.51 -14.04
CA LYS A 37 9.20 -2.93 -14.20
C LYS A 37 9.56 -3.53 -12.85
N LYS A 38 8.98 -4.68 -12.52
CA LYS A 38 9.22 -5.39 -11.25
C LYS A 38 10.69 -5.71 -10.95
N ASN A 39 11.55 -5.77 -11.97
CA ASN A 39 12.98 -6.05 -11.82
C ASN A 39 13.83 -4.82 -11.49
N LYS A 40 13.25 -3.62 -11.39
CA LYS A 40 13.99 -2.39 -11.09
C LYS A 40 14.28 -2.16 -9.62
N ILE A 41 13.62 -2.88 -8.71
CA ILE A 41 13.81 -2.74 -7.26
C ILE A 41 14.33 -4.09 -6.76
N GLY A 42 15.64 -4.13 -6.54
CA GLY A 42 16.47 -5.31 -6.33
C GLY A 42 16.23 -6.07 -5.03
N SER A 43 15.55 -5.49 -4.04
CA SER A 43 15.30 -6.13 -2.74
C SER A 43 14.26 -7.26 -2.75
N ILE A 44 13.46 -7.40 -3.81
CA ILE A 44 12.38 -8.42 -3.86
C ILE A 44 12.88 -9.75 -4.43
N TYR A 45 14.09 -9.78 -4.98
CA TYR A 45 14.76 -11.03 -5.35
C TYR A 45 15.22 -11.86 -4.13
N LEU A 46 15.14 -11.30 -2.92
CA LEU A 46 15.62 -11.96 -1.70
C LEU A 46 14.52 -12.67 -0.90
N ASP A 47 13.24 -12.43 -1.19
CA ASP A 47 12.15 -13.14 -0.52
C ASP A 47 11.66 -14.31 -1.39
N THR A 48 12.21 -15.49 -1.12
CA THR A 48 11.84 -16.74 -1.80
C THR A 48 10.38 -17.15 -1.58
N ASN A 49 9.63 -16.47 -0.68
CA ASN A 49 8.24 -16.80 -0.38
C ASN A 49 7.22 -16.03 -1.23
N ILE A 50 7.63 -14.95 -1.91
CA ILE A 50 6.75 -14.27 -2.86
C ILE A 50 6.92 -14.99 -4.18
N GLU A 51 5.90 -15.73 -4.63
CA GLU A 51 5.86 -16.25 -5.99
C GLU A 51 5.83 -15.07 -6.97
N PHE A 52 7.01 -14.53 -7.29
CA PHE A 52 7.25 -13.38 -8.18
C PHE A 52 6.63 -13.54 -9.58
N LYS A 53 6.19 -14.76 -9.89
CA LYS A 53 5.39 -15.13 -11.05
C LYS A 53 4.01 -14.47 -11.05
N GLU A 54 3.40 -14.28 -9.88
CA GLU A 54 2.05 -13.74 -9.75
C GLU A 54 2.01 -12.21 -9.69
N ILE A 55 3.16 -11.53 -9.54
CA ILE A 55 3.22 -10.06 -9.61
C ILE A 55 2.86 -9.62 -11.03
N VAL A 56 1.69 -8.99 -11.14
CA VAL A 56 1.10 -8.47 -12.39
C VAL A 56 1.40 -7.00 -12.60
N LYS A 57 1.53 -6.21 -11.53
CA LYS A 57 1.76 -4.76 -11.59
C LYS A 57 2.71 -4.30 -10.50
N CYS A 58 3.50 -3.27 -10.80
CA CYS A 58 4.38 -2.61 -9.84
C CYS A 58 4.35 -1.10 -10.07
N TYR A 59 4.24 -0.34 -9.00
CA TYR A 59 4.15 1.11 -9.05
C TYR A 59 5.13 1.76 -8.09
N LYS A 60 5.50 3.01 -8.41
CA LYS A 60 6.13 3.93 -7.46
C LYS A 60 5.32 5.21 -7.31
N ILE A 61 5.37 5.80 -6.12
CA ILE A 61 4.85 7.13 -5.82
C ILE A 61 6.01 7.94 -5.24
N GLU A 62 6.39 9.00 -5.94
CA GLU A 62 7.52 9.88 -5.58
C GLU A 62 7.12 11.36 -5.60
N GLU A 63 5.87 11.67 -5.94
CA GLU A 63 5.40 13.05 -5.99
C GLU A 63 5.22 13.59 -4.57
N LYS A 64 6.09 14.54 -4.20
CA LYS A 64 6.19 15.05 -2.82
C LYS A 64 4.86 15.51 -2.23
N ALA A 65 4.02 16.20 -3.01
CA ALA A 65 2.72 16.67 -2.52
C ALA A 65 1.81 15.48 -2.13
N VAL A 66 1.72 14.47 -3.00
CA VAL A 66 0.96 13.25 -2.73
C VAL A 66 1.50 12.53 -1.49
N LEU A 67 2.83 12.37 -1.39
CA LEU A 67 3.45 11.74 -0.24
C LEU A 67 3.17 12.49 1.07
N MET A 68 3.25 13.83 1.05
CA MET A 68 2.93 14.65 2.22
C MET A 68 1.48 14.51 2.67
N ASP A 69 0.56 14.29 1.73
CA ASP A 69 -0.86 14.04 2.05
C ASP A 69 -1.09 12.60 2.53
N LEU A 70 -0.28 11.65 2.05
CA LEU A 70 -0.34 10.23 2.42
C LEU A 70 0.11 9.94 3.86
N PHE A 71 1.06 10.72 4.37
CA PHE A 71 1.67 10.47 5.66
C PHE A 71 1.02 11.28 6.78
N SER A 72 0.75 10.60 7.88
CA SER A 72 0.42 11.20 9.16
C SER A 72 1.60 12.00 9.73
N ASP A 73 1.31 12.86 10.71
CA ASP A 73 2.36 13.62 11.40
C ASP A 73 3.35 12.71 12.15
N ALA A 74 2.88 11.56 12.66
CA ALA A 74 3.73 10.58 13.33
C ALA A 74 4.72 9.94 12.33
N GLU A 75 4.25 9.53 11.16
CA GLU A 75 5.10 8.98 10.10
C GLU A 75 6.11 10.02 9.61
N LYS A 76 5.68 11.27 9.40
CA LYS A 76 6.56 12.39 9.02
C LYS A 76 7.67 12.63 10.04
N ASN A 77 7.38 12.50 11.34
CA ASN A 77 8.38 12.63 12.39
C ASN A 77 9.40 11.48 12.33
N ASN A 78 8.94 10.24 12.14
CA ASN A 78 9.83 9.09 11.97
C ASN A 78 10.77 9.27 10.76
N PHE A 79 10.26 9.79 9.64
CA PHE A 79 11.09 10.10 8.47
C PHE A 79 12.12 11.19 8.76
N ALA A 80 11.76 12.23 9.53
CA ALA A 80 12.69 13.28 9.91
C ALA A 80 13.87 12.73 10.75
N GLU A 81 13.62 11.77 11.63
CA GLU A 81 14.67 11.06 12.38
C GLU A 81 15.58 10.25 11.44
N MET A 82 14.99 9.50 10.50
CA MET A 82 15.75 8.71 9.52
C MET A 82 16.60 9.59 8.60
N ILE A 83 16.09 10.74 8.17
CA ILE A 83 16.85 11.72 7.38
C ILE A 83 18.08 12.20 8.16
N GLN A 84 17.96 12.46 9.46
CA GLN A 84 19.10 12.88 10.27
C GLN A 84 20.16 11.78 10.42
N LEU A 85 19.73 10.53 10.67
CA LEU A 85 20.61 9.37 10.75
C LEU A 85 21.37 9.18 9.42
N ASN A 86 20.65 9.16 8.30
CA ASN A 86 21.23 8.96 6.97
C ASN A 86 22.12 10.12 6.49
N GLN A 87 21.97 11.32 7.04
CA GLN A 87 22.88 12.45 6.79
C GLN A 87 24.18 12.35 7.57
N SER A 88 24.17 11.69 8.73
CA SER A 88 25.36 11.46 9.55
C SER A 88 26.28 10.37 9.00
N GLU A 89 25.72 9.45 8.22
CA GLU A 89 26.44 8.38 7.51
C GLU A 89 26.95 8.86 6.14
N GLN A 90 27.95 9.76 6.12
CA GLN A 90 28.48 10.38 4.89
C GLN A 90 29.42 9.51 4.02
N ASN A 91 29.54 8.20 4.23
CA ASN A 91 30.57 7.42 3.53
C ASN A 91 30.08 6.03 3.08
N THR A 92 29.53 5.94 1.87
CA THR A 92 29.54 4.71 1.06
C THR A 92 29.29 5.02 -0.40
N ASP A 93 29.95 4.28 -1.29
CA ASP A 93 29.64 4.18 -2.72
C ASP A 93 28.26 3.52 -2.84
N PHE A 94 27.20 4.34 -2.80
CA PHE A 94 25.83 3.83 -2.86
C PHE A 94 25.55 3.27 -4.25
N ASP A 95 25.08 2.04 -4.31
CA ASP A 95 24.50 1.52 -5.54
C ASP A 95 23.06 2.05 -5.73
N GLU A 96 22.44 1.75 -6.88
CA GLU A 96 21.07 2.18 -7.18
C GLU A 96 20.06 1.65 -6.15
N GLN A 97 20.30 0.47 -5.57
CA GLN A 97 19.41 -0.15 -4.60
C GLN A 97 19.48 0.54 -3.23
N ASP A 98 20.67 0.93 -2.81
CA ASP A 98 20.83 1.69 -1.58
C ASP A 98 20.11 3.04 -1.65
N LEU A 99 20.13 3.68 -2.81
CA LEU A 99 19.38 4.92 -3.04
C LEU A 99 17.87 4.69 -2.90
N PHE A 100 17.33 3.61 -3.50
CA PHE A 100 15.92 3.23 -3.34
C PHE A 100 15.56 2.99 -1.87
N ASN A 101 16.38 2.22 -1.15
CA ASN A 101 16.16 1.92 0.26
C ASN A 101 16.16 3.20 1.11
N LYS A 102 17.11 4.10 0.84
CA LYS A 102 17.20 5.40 1.49
C LYS A 102 15.98 6.27 1.22
N GLU A 103 15.54 6.38 -0.03
CA GLU A 103 14.35 7.17 -0.37
C GLU A 103 13.08 6.61 0.30
N ILE A 104 12.96 5.28 0.42
CA ILE A 104 11.86 4.63 1.14
C ILE A 104 11.90 4.96 2.64
N GLN A 105 13.07 4.84 3.27
CA GLN A 105 13.25 5.13 4.70
C GLN A 105 13.01 6.61 5.04
N GLU A 106 13.33 7.51 4.12
CA GLU A 106 13.16 8.95 4.29
C GLU A 106 11.75 9.44 3.88
N GLY A 107 10.83 8.54 3.55
CA GLY A 107 9.46 8.90 3.13
C GLY A 107 9.42 9.68 1.81
N LYS A 108 10.41 9.49 0.93
CA LYS A 108 10.48 10.12 -0.40
C LYS A 108 9.97 9.21 -1.50
N LEU A 109 9.73 7.94 -1.18
CA LEU A 109 9.30 6.94 -2.14
C LEU A 109 8.41 5.90 -1.47
N ILE A 110 7.28 5.61 -2.11
CA ILE A 110 6.47 4.43 -1.84
C ILE A 110 6.52 3.53 -3.07
N VAL A 111 6.59 2.22 -2.85
CA VAL A 111 6.58 1.20 -3.90
C VAL A 111 5.50 0.18 -3.60
N ILE A 112 4.70 -0.15 -4.62
CA ILE A 112 3.56 -1.05 -4.49
C ILE A 112 3.75 -2.22 -5.47
N PHE A 113 3.61 -3.44 -4.97
CA PHE A 113 3.58 -4.66 -5.77
C PHE A 113 2.20 -5.27 -5.65
N LEU A 114 1.58 -5.56 -6.79
CA LEU A 114 0.28 -6.21 -6.84
C LEU A 114 0.41 -7.57 -7.50
N ALA A 115 -0.10 -8.60 -6.83
CA ALA A 115 -0.16 -9.96 -7.32
C ALA A 115 -1.61 -10.40 -7.58
N SER A 116 -1.79 -11.24 -8.59
CA SER A 116 -3.08 -11.77 -8.98
C SER A 116 -2.93 -13.21 -9.47
N ALA A 117 -3.72 -14.11 -8.89
CA ALA A 117 -3.80 -15.50 -9.33
C ALA A 117 -4.74 -15.70 -10.54
N ASP A 118 -5.78 -14.85 -10.68
CA ASP A 118 -6.81 -14.97 -11.72
C ASP A 118 -6.67 -13.96 -12.88
N GLY A 119 -5.73 -13.02 -12.77
CA GLY A 119 -5.48 -11.96 -13.73
C GLY A 119 -6.55 -10.87 -13.77
N THR A 120 -7.53 -10.89 -12.86
CA THR A 120 -8.65 -9.93 -12.81
C THR A 120 -8.65 -9.14 -11.51
N TYR A 121 -8.49 -9.81 -10.37
CA TYR A 121 -8.51 -9.22 -9.03
C TYR A 121 -7.17 -9.45 -8.32
N ILE A 122 -6.81 -8.52 -7.43
CA ILE A 122 -5.64 -8.68 -6.58
C ILE A 122 -5.97 -9.62 -5.43
N ASN A 123 -5.07 -10.57 -5.16
CA ASN A 123 -5.15 -11.48 -4.01
C ASN A 123 -4.02 -11.25 -2.99
N TYR A 124 -3.01 -10.46 -3.35
CA TYR A 124 -1.90 -10.10 -2.48
C TYR A 124 -1.25 -8.80 -2.95
N PHE A 125 -0.80 -7.99 -2.00
CA PHE A 125 0.06 -6.85 -2.29
C PHE A 125 1.24 -6.78 -1.32
N ASN A 126 2.32 -6.13 -1.75
CA ASN A 126 3.41 -5.74 -0.88
C ASN A 126 3.63 -4.22 -1.02
N LEU A 127 3.81 -3.55 0.11
CA LEU A 127 4.00 -2.10 0.20
C LEU A 127 5.38 -1.83 0.82
N LEU A 128 6.25 -1.18 0.06
CA LEU A 128 7.51 -0.63 0.58
C LEU A 128 7.34 0.87 0.80
N GLY A 129 7.74 1.34 1.98
CA GLY A 129 7.43 2.68 2.46
C GLY A 129 6.30 2.62 3.48
N HIS A 130 6.49 3.28 4.62
CA HIS A 130 5.54 3.20 5.74
C HIS A 130 4.44 4.25 5.57
N SER A 131 3.29 3.83 5.03
CA SER A 131 2.08 4.65 4.97
C SER A 131 0.87 3.81 5.38
N GLU A 132 0.35 4.05 6.58
CA GLU A 132 -0.89 3.43 7.07
C GLU A 132 -2.05 3.75 6.13
N MET A 133 -2.19 5.00 5.67
CA MET A 133 -3.28 5.38 4.76
C MET A 133 -3.20 4.68 3.40
N MET A 134 -2.00 4.50 2.83
CA MET A 134 -1.85 3.72 1.58
C MET A 134 -2.12 2.24 1.83
N TYR A 135 -1.67 1.69 2.96
CA TYR A 135 -1.97 0.30 3.33
C TYR A 135 -3.48 0.08 3.44
N ASP A 136 -4.20 0.92 4.16
CA ASP A 136 -5.66 0.84 4.28
C ASP A 136 -6.35 0.97 2.92
N LYS A 137 -5.89 1.89 2.06
CA LYS A 137 -6.41 2.02 0.70
C LYS A 137 -6.21 0.74 -0.10
N LEU A 138 -5.02 0.15 -0.08
CA LEU A 138 -4.74 -1.10 -0.81
C LEU A 138 -5.54 -2.28 -0.25
N THR A 139 -5.73 -2.35 1.06
CA THR A 139 -6.60 -3.34 1.71
C THR A 139 -8.04 -3.23 1.22
N VAL A 140 -8.57 -1.99 1.10
CA VAL A 140 -9.92 -1.79 0.56
C VAL A 140 -10.01 -2.15 -0.92
N LEU A 141 -9.01 -1.78 -1.71
CA LEU A 141 -8.98 -2.06 -3.15
C LEU A 141 -8.85 -3.55 -3.45
N MET A 142 -8.01 -4.27 -2.72
CA MET A 142 -7.88 -5.72 -2.79
C MET A 142 -9.20 -6.39 -2.39
N GLY A 143 -9.80 -5.91 -1.31
CA GLY A 143 -11.10 -6.38 -0.89
C GLY A 143 -11.10 -7.79 -0.32
N LEU A 144 -12.29 -8.34 -0.10
CA LEU A 144 -12.51 -9.66 0.47
C LEU A 144 -13.63 -10.41 -0.26
N GLU A 145 -13.55 -11.74 -0.26
CA GLU A 145 -14.68 -12.53 -0.74
C GLU A 145 -15.90 -12.36 0.20
N LYS A 146 -17.10 -12.48 -0.37
CA LYS A 146 -18.35 -12.30 0.41
C LYS A 146 -18.46 -13.31 1.55
N GLU A 147 -17.98 -14.51 1.32
CA GLU A 147 -17.97 -15.61 2.27
C GLU A 147 -17.01 -15.34 3.45
N GLU A 148 -16.00 -14.50 3.23
CA GLU A 148 -15.01 -14.10 4.24
C GLU A 148 -15.48 -12.91 5.09
N CYS A 149 -16.55 -12.22 4.69
CA CYS A 149 -17.16 -11.08 5.38
C CYS A 149 -17.95 -11.50 6.64
N ASN A 150 -17.31 -12.28 7.51
CA ASN A 150 -17.80 -12.70 8.81
C ASN A 150 -17.13 -11.87 9.90
N ILE A 151 -17.90 -11.29 10.82
CA ILE A 151 -17.36 -10.43 11.89
C ILE A 151 -16.34 -11.13 12.80
N GLU A 152 -16.37 -12.46 12.90
CA GLU A 152 -15.39 -13.23 13.66
C GLU A 152 -14.08 -13.47 12.88
N ASN A 153 -14.04 -13.15 11.57
CA ASN A 153 -12.84 -13.25 10.74
C ASN A 153 -11.94 -12.03 10.97
N PRO A 154 -10.70 -12.20 11.50
CA PRO A 154 -9.78 -11.09 11.73
C PRO A 154 -9.48 -10.24 10.48
N LEU A 155 -9.37 -10.87 9.31
CA LEU A 155 -9.13 -10.17 8.05
C LEU A 155 -10.29 -9.24 7.69
N PHE A 156 -11.52 -9.68 7.96
CA PHE A 156 -12.68 -8.83 7.75
C PHE A 156 -12.74 -7.69 8.77
N GLN A 157 -12.28 -7.90 10.00
CA GLN A 157 -12.18 -6.83 10.98
C GLN A 157 -11.18 -5.76 10.53
N GLU A 158 -10.01 -6.16 10.02
CA GLU A 158 -9.01 -5.28 9.43
C GLU A 158 -9.58 -4.51 8.22
N TYR A 159 -10.27 -5.21 7.31
CA TYR A 159 -10.94 -4.57 6.17
C TYR A 159 -11.98 -3.52 6.60
N LEU A 160 -12.78 -3.79 7.63
CA LEU A 160 -13.74 -2.82 8.18
C LEU A 160 -13.04 -1.60 8.79
N GLN A 161 -11.89 -1.79 9.43
CA GLN A 161 -11.09 -0.69 9.96
C GLN A 161 -10.51 0.16 8.84
N ALA A 162 -9.95 -0.48 7.80
CA ALA A 162 -9.44 0.20 6.62
C ALA A 162 -10.55 1.02 5.93
N LEU A 163 -11.72 0.43 5.67
CA LEU A 163 -12.89 1.13 5.13
C LEU A 163 -13.27 2.37 5.96
N ALA A 164 -13.19 2.28 7.28
CA ALA A 164 -13.46 3.42 8.16
C ALA A 164 -12.36 4.49 8.05
N ALA A 165 -11.10 4.09 8.06
CA ALA A 165 -9.95 4.98 8.00
C ALA A 165 -9.91 5.80 6.69
N ILE A 166 -10.30 5.18 5.57
CA ILE A 166 -10.36 5.87 4.27
C ILE A 166 -11.72 6.50 3.95
N GLY A 167 -12.60 6.63 4.96
CA GLY A 167 -13.83 7.42 4.88
C GLY A 167 -15.06 6.74 4.27
N TYR A 168 -14.99 5.47 3.88
CA TYR A 168 -16.12 4.75 3.26
C TYR A 168 -17.27 4.45 4.25
N LEU A 169 -16.98 4.46 5.56
CA LEU A 169 -17.95 4.19 6.63
C LEU A 169 -18.24 5.43 7.49
N GLU A 170 -17.95 6.63 7.00
CA GLU A 170 -18.41 7.86 7.63
C GLU A 170 -19.94 8.02 7.48
N GLU A 171 -20.55 8.91 8.29
CA GLU A 171 -22.02 9.13 8.28
C GLU A 171 -22.51 9.79 6.98
#